data_AF-A0A5D0UTQ4-F1
#
_entry.id   AF-A0A5D0UTQ4-F1
#
_cell.length_a   1.000
_cell.length_b   1.000
_cell.length_c   1.000
_cell.angle_alpha   90.00
_cell.angle_beta   90.00
_cell.angle_gamma   90.00
#
_symmetry.space_group_name_H-M   'P 1'
#
loop_
_entity.id
_entity.type
_entity.pdbx_description
1 polymer ?
#
loop_
_entity_poly.entity_id
_entity_poly.type
_entity_poly.pdbx_seq_one_letter_code
_entity_poly.pdbx_strand_id
1 'polypeptide(L)'
;MSAEVVLKLSHDQALVLSDWLERMESSRAFAQVVDDRAVWSALHTISGTLDKSLVDIFSPDYVQRLEAARRRLLETLGDFDPMTDE
;
A
#
# COMPACT_ATOMS: atom_id res chain seq x y z
N MET A 1 -19.10 21.92 1.51
CA MET A 1 -18.05 21.31 2.36
C MET A 1 -17.98 19.86 1.95
N SER A 2 -16.90 19.42 1.31
CA SER A 2 -16.74 18.00 0.96
C SER A 2 -16.48 17.23 2.25
N ALA A 3 -17.22 16.13 2.47
CA ALA A 3 -16.97 15.26 3.61
C ALA A 3 -15.59 14.59 3.42
N GLU A 4 -14.73 14.71 4.43
CA GLU A 4 -13.41 14.06 4.44
C GLU A 4 -13.56 12.59 4.88
N VAL A 5 -12.84 11.70 4.20
CA VAL A 5 -12.76 10.27 4.55
C VAL A 5 -11.38 9.99 5.11
N VAL A 6 -11.32 9.50 6.36
CA VAL A 6 -10.05 9.19 7.04
C VAL A 6 -9.78 7.69 7.01
N LEU A 7 -8.68 7.30 6.38
CA LEU A 7 -8.14 5.94 6.41
C LEU A 7 -7.12 5.81 7.54
N LYS A 8 -7.29 4.81 8.40
CA LYS A 8 -6.32 4.47 9.46
C LYS A 8 -5.63 3.17 9.08
N LEU A 9 -4.31 3.23 8.94
CA LEU A 9 -3.47 2.08 8.69
C LEU A 9 -2.57 1.85 9.90
N SER A 10 -2.35 0.58 10.25
CA SER A 10 -1.25 0.22 11.14
C SER A 10 0.08 0.55 10.45
N HIS A 11 1.16 0.62 11.23
CA HIS A 11 2.49 0.84 10.67
C HIS A 11 2.85 -0.25 9.63
N ASP A 12 2.52 -1.51 9.93
CA ASP A 12 2.77 -2.63 9.01
C ASP A 12 1.97 -2.51 7.71
N GLN A 13 0.68 -2.16 7.81
CA GLN A 13 -0.17 -1.94 6.64
C GLN A 13 0.37 -0.80 5.77
N ALA A 14 0.74 0.31 6.40
CA ALA A 14 1.30 1.46 5.72
C ALA A 14 2.61 1.11 5.00
N LEU A 15 3.52 0.39 5.67
CA LEU A 15 4.81 -0.01 5.12
C LEU A 15 4.65 -0.92 3.89
N VAL A 16 3.82 -1.96 4.00
CA VAL A 16 3.59 -2.92 2.91
C VAL A 16 2.87 -2.27 1.73
N LEU A 17 1.88 -1.41 2.00
CA LEU A 17 1.14 -0.70 0.95
C LEU A 17 2.05 0.30 0.21
N SER A 18 2.89 1.04 0.94
CA SER A 18 3.83 2.00 0.36
C SER A 18 4.81 1.31 -0.59
N ASP A 19 5.44 0.22 -0.15
CA ASP A 19 6.36 -0.58 -0.97
C ASP A 19 5.70 -1.12 -2.25
N TRP A 20 4.46 -1.58 -2.13
CA TRP A 20 3.72 -2.10 -3.27
C TRP A 20 3.33 -0.98 -4.24
N LEU A 21 2.85 0.16 -3.75
CA LEU A 21 2.48 1.32 -4.58
C LEU A 21 3.68 1.84 -5.37
N GLU A 22 4.86 1.99 -4.75
CA GLU A 22 6.08 2.44 -5.43
C GLU A 22 6.41 1.55 -6.66
N ARG A 23 6.32 0.22 -6.47
CA ARG A 23 6.56 -0.76 -7.54
C ARG A 23 5.48 -0.74 -8.61
N MET A 24 4.22 -0.55 -8.21
CA MET A 24 3.08 -0.61 -9.14
C MET A 24 2.89 0.68 -9.94
N GLU A 25 3.03 1.86 -9.33
CA GLU A 25 2.89 3.14 -10.04
C GLU A 25 3.96 3.31 -11.13
N SER A 26 5.12 2.67 -10.96
CA SER A 26 6.18 2.60 -11.97
C SER A 26 5.91 1.57 -13.10
N SER A 27 4.88 0.74 -12.97
CA SER A 27 4.59 -0.37 -13.89
C SER A 27 3.58 0.02 -14.96
N ARG A 28 3.95 -0.20 -16.23
CA ARG A 28 3.04 -0.03 -17.37
C ARG A 28 1.83 -0.98 -17.31
N ALA A 29 1.99 -2.16 -16.72
CA ALA A 29 0.89 -3.11 -16.56
C ALA A 29 -0.15 -2.58 -15.58
N PHE A 30 0.26 -1.91 -14.51
CA PHE A 30 -0.66 -1.32 -13.56
C PHE A 30 -1.47 -0.19 -14.19
N ALA A 31 -0.84 0.62 -15.05
CA ALA A 31 -1.55 1.62 -15.84
C ALA A 31 -2.57 1.08 -16.84
N GLN A 32 -2.53 -0.22 -17.15
CA GLN A 32 -3.57 -0.89 -17.94
C GLN A 32 -4.71 -1.43 -17.06
N VAL A 33 -4.44 -1.72 -15.79
CA VAL A 33 -5.44 -2.18 -14.80
C VAL A 33 -6.25 -1.02 -14.25
N VAL A 34 -5.62 0.13 -14.01
CA VAL A 34 -6.30 1.36 -13.58
C VAL A 34 -6.85 2.08 -14.81
N ASP A 35 -8.01 1.61 -15.28
CA ASP A 35 -8.67 2.07 -16.52
C ASP A 35 -9.31 3.46 -16.39
N ASP A 36 -9.80 3.82 -15.20
CA ASP A 36 -10.30 5.17 -14.91
C ASP A 36 -9.19 6.09 -14.38
N ARG A 37 -8.92 7.16 -15.14
CA ARG A 37 -7.94 8.18 -14.78
C ARG A 37 -8.24 8.87 -13.45
N ALA A 38 -9.50 8.96 -13.03
CA ALA A 38 -9.89 9.59 -11.78
C ALA A 38 -9.37 8.82 -10.55
N VAL A 39 -9.22 7.49 -10.65
CA VAL A 39 -8.71 6.64 -9.56
C VAL A 39 -7.27 7.02 -9.19
N TRP A 40 -6.46 7.43 -10.16
CA TRP A 40 -5.10 7.93 -9.94
C TRP A 40 -5.04 9.09 -8.95
N SER A 41 -6.08 9.94 -8.89
CA SER A 41 -6.13 11.05 -7.94
C SER A 41 -6.09 10.56 -6.49
N ALA A 42 -6.83 9.49 -6.18
CA ALA A 42 -6.86 8.91 -4.84
C ALA A 42 -5.57 8.13 -4.55
N LEU A 43 -5.08 7.36 -5.54
CA LEU A 43 -3.83 6.61 -5.41
C LEU A 43 -2.64 7.54 -5.12
N HIS A 44 -2.48 8.62 -5.87
CA HIS A 44 -1.41 9.60 -5.63
C HIS A 44 -1.58 10.33 -4.28
N THR A 45 -2.81 10.53 -3.82
CA THR A 45 -3.04 11.09 -2.48
C THR A 45 -2.58 10.12 -1.39
N ILE A 46 -2.89 8.83 -1.54
CA ILE A 46 -2.46 7.79 -0.61
C ILE A 46 -0.95 7.63 -0.65
N SER A 47 -0.35 7.40 -1.83
CA SER A 47 1.10 7.27 -2.03
C SER A 47 1.84 8.48 -1.46
N GLY A 48 1.46 9.70 -1.86
CA GLY A 48 2.12 10.92 -1.36
C GLY A 48 1.92 11.17 0.14
N THR A 49 0.89 10.60 0.77
CA THR A 49 0.72 10.63 2.23
C THR A 49 1.65 9.63 2.92
N LEU A 50 1.77 8.42 2.36
CA LEU A 50 2.65 7.36 2.89
C LEU A 50 4.13 7.75 2.79
N ASP A 51 4.56 8.28 1.64
CA ASP A 51 5.95 8.73 1.40
C ASP A 51 6.42 9.75 2.44
N LYS A 52 5.52 10.64 2.87
CA LYS A 52 5.81 11.67 3.89
C LYS A 52 5.82 11.12 5.32
N SER A 53 5.06 10.06 5.56
CA SER A 53 4.81 9.54 6.91
C SER A 53 5.76 8.43 7.31
N LEU A 54 6.35 7.71 6.34
CA LEU A 54 7.19 6.53 6.56
C LEU A 54 8.67 6.86 6.33
N VAL A 55 9.33 7.44 7.34
CA VAL A 55 10.77 7.71 7.31
C VAL A 55 11.60 6.41 7.29
N ASP A 56 11.01 5.29 7.72
CA ASP A 56 11.68 3.98 7.82
C ASP A 56 12.11 3.38 6.47
N ILE A 57 11.60 3.90 5.34
CA ILE A 57 12.06 3.48 3.99
C ILE A 57 13.54 3.78 3.74
N PHE A 58 14.10 4.75 4.48
CA PHE A 58 15.52 5.11 4.40
C PHE A 58 16.39 4.33 5.39
N SER A 59 15.80 3.44 6.20
CA SER A 59 16.52 2.69 7.21
C SER A 59 17.34 1.57 6.57
N PRO A 60 18.58 1.30 7.03
CA PRO A 60 19.41 0.22 6.48
C PRO A 60 18.81 -1.18 6.70
N ASP A 61 17.85 -1.32 7.63
CA ASP A 61 17.10 -2.55 7.90
C ASP A 61 15.68 -2.55 7.28
N TYR A 62 15.41 -1.66 6.31
CA TYR A 62 14.09 -1.53 5.66
C TYR A 62 13.54 -2.86 5.16
N VAL A 63 14.36 -3.64 4.44
CA VAL A 63 13.95 -4.94 3.87
C VAL A 63 13.51 -5.91 4.97
N GLN A 64 14.25 -6.00 6.07
CA GLN A 64 13.93 -6.90 7.17
C GLN A 64 12.63 -6.46 7.88
N ARG A 65 12.41 -5.16 8.01
CA ARG A 65 11.17 -4.61 8.59
C ARG A 65 9.97 -4.88 7.70
N LEU A 66 10.10 -4.66 6.40
CA LEU A 66 9.07 -4.93 5.41
C LEU A 66 8.65 -6.41 5.44
N GLU A 67 9.61 -7.33 5.43
CA GLU A 67 9.32 -8.76 5.50
C GLU A 67 8.67 -9.16 6.84
N ALA A 68 9.12 -8.57 7.95
CA ALA A 68 8.50 -8.81 9.25
C ALA A 68 7.05 -8.28 9.30
N ALA A 69 6.79 -7.10 8.72
CA ALA A 69 5.45 -6.54 8.60
C ALA A 69 4.54 -7.44 7.75
N ARG A 70 5.02 -7.89 6.58
CA ARG A 70 4.28 -8.83 5.71
C ARG A 70 3.86 -10.09 6.47
N ARG A 71 4.80 -10.71 7.20
CA ARG A 71 4.49 -11.92 7.99
C ARG A 71 3.40 -11.67 9.03
N ARG A 72 3.50 -10.60 9.81
CA ARG A 72 2.49 -10.26 10.84
C ARG A 72 1.11 -10.00 10.23
N LEU A 73 1.06 -9.34 9.06
CA LEU A 73 -0.20 -9.11 8.35
C LEU A 73 -0.81 -10.40 7.82
N LEU A 74 -0.01 -11.30 7.24
CA LEU A 74 -0.48 -12.60 6.77
C LEU A 74 -1.01 -13.46 7.93
N GLU A 75 -0.32 -13.46 9.08
CA GLU A 75 -0.81 -14.11 10.30
C GLU A 75 -2.17 -13.54 10.76
N THR A 76 -2.40 -12.24 10.54
CA THR A 76 -3.66 -11.57 10.89
C THR A 76 -4.78 -11.87 9.89
N LEU A 77 -4.46 -11.98 8.60
CA LEU A 77 -5.42 -12.23 7.53
C LEU A 77 -5.86 -13.70 7.47
N GLY A 78 -5.07 -14.63 8.02
CA GLY A 78 -5.36 -16.06 7.96
C GLY A 78 -5.35 -16.60 6.53
N ASP A 79 -6.24 -17.54 6.21
CA ASP A 79 -6.38 -18.15 4.87
C ASP A 79 -7.15 -17.27 3.87
N PHE A 80 -7.06 -15.94 3.98
CA PHE A 80 -7.65 -15.05 2.98
C PHE A 80 -6.94 -15.26 1.63
N ASP A 81 -7.62 -15.93 0.71
CA ASP A 81 -7.20 -16.07 -0.68
C ASP A 81 -8.10 -15.20 -1.57
N PRO A 82 -7.57 -14.10 -2.14
CA PRO A 82 -8.33 -13.24 -3.04
C PRO A 82 -8.72 -13.92 -4.37
N MET A 83 -8.24 -15.14 -4.63
CA MET A 83 -8.54 -15.95 -5.81
C MET A 83 -9.50 -17.11 -5.54
N THR A 84 -9.97 -17.27 -4.30
CA THR A 84 -11.07 -18.20 -4.01
C THR A 84 -12.38 -17.49 -4.33
N ASP A 85 -12.92 -17.74 -5.52
CA ASP A 85 -14.27 -17.33 -5.89
C ASP A 85 -15.28 -17.97 -4.90
N GLU A 86 -16.09 -17.17 -4.20
CA GLU A 86 -17.34 -17.63 -3.57
C GLU A 86 -18.43 -17.92 -4.62
#